data_AF-A0A0N4XA16-F1
#
_entry.id   AF-A0A0N4XA16-F1
#
_cell.length_a   1.000
_cell.length_b   1.000
_cell.length_c   1.000
_cell.angle_alpha   90.00
_cell.angle_beta   90.00
_cell.angle_gamma   90.00
#
_symmetry.space_group_name_H-M   'P 1'
#
loop_
_entity.id
_entity.type
_entity.pdbx_description
1 polymer ?
#
loop_
_entity_poly.entity_id
_entity_poly.type
_entity_poly.pdbx_seq_one_letter_code
_entity_poly.pdbx_strand_id
1 'polypeptide(L)'
;MSLIFHKKPIGYSAKTLSTLLDKYSPYAEETNSEGDDRTQYEEYTTAVNLIADGIKIIKSSRDSLQSLVDKLEKEFDEAKSRGNKKDFINDIEDIDSECKFTEKIARANEIIYVLEARLTESRNKLPKLAQKLGINPRKSEVAQRNGAKKDDTNNASTEEPEIDGD
;
A
#
# COMPACT_ATOMS: atom_id res chain seq x y z
N MET A 1 31.86 -13.61 -1.86
CA MET A 1 31.04 -12.38 -1.96
C MET A 1 30.71 -11.95 -0.55
N SER A 2 30.71 -10.65 -0.26
CA SER A 2 30.37 -10.14 1.07
C SER A 2 28.87 -9.85 1.15
N LEU A 3 28.19 -10.35 2.18
CA LEU A 3 26.76 -10.14 2.39
C LEU A 3 26.40 -8.65 2.66
N ILE A 4 27.43 -7.80 2.86
CA ILE A 4 27.29 -6.37 3.09
C ILE A 4 26.54 -5.63 1.97
N PHE A 5 26.52 -6.17 0.74
CA PHE A 5 25.78 -5.56 -0.37
C PHE A 5 24.26 -5.69 -0.23
N HIS A 6 23.76 -6.65 0.55
CA HIS A 6 22.31 -6.82 0.83
C HIS A 6 21.81 -5.89 1.92
N LYS A 7 22.71 -5.49 2.84
CA LYS A 7 22.38 -4.69 4.01
C LYS A 7 21.65 -3.39 3.67
N LYS A 8 22.16 -2.62 2.71
CA LYS A 8 21.53 -1.34 2.31
C LYS A 8 20.16 -1.53 1.64
N PRO A 9 20.01 -2.38 0.61
CA PRO A 9 18.70 -2.67 0.02
C PRO A 9 17.66 -3.16 1.04
N ILE A 10 18.04 -4.13 1.89
CA ILE A 10 17.16 -4.66 2.94
C ILE A 10 16.80 -3.54 3.93
N GLY A 11 17.77 -2.75 4.38
CA GLY A 11 17.53 -1.62 5.29
C GLY A 11 16.57 -0.58 4.73
N TYR A 12 16.71 -0.20 3.45
CA TYR A 12 15.77 0.74 2.82
C TYR A 12 14.37 0.15 2.67
N SER A 13 14.27 -1.11 2.20
CA SER A 13 12.98 -1.77 2.03
C SER A 13 12.26 -1.99 3.37
N ALA A 14 13.00 -2.37 4.41
CA ALA A 14 12.51 -2.48 5.78
C ALA A 14 12.02 -1.12 6.32
N LYS A 15 12.76 -0.04 6.07
CA LYS A 15 12.33 1.31 6.48
C LYS A 15 11.03 1.72 5.78
N THR A 16 10.94 1.51 4.47
CA THR A 16 9.71 1.78 3.70
C THR A 16 8.52 1.00 4.26
N LEU A 17 8.69 -0.30 4.51
CA LEU A 17 7.64 -1.12 5.09
C LEU A 17 7.21 -0.58 6.46
N SER A 18 8.17 -0.24 7.34
CA SER A 18 7.88 0.37 8.64
C SER A 18 7.02 1.62 8.52
N THR A 19 7.39 2.56 7.64
CA THR A 19 6.63 3.79 7.41
C THR A 19 5.21 3.52 6.93
N LEU A 20 5.02 2.50 6.08
CA LEU A 20 3.69 2.10 5.63
C LEU A 20 2.87 1.48 6.77
N LEU A 21 3.47 0.62 7.58
CA LEU A 21 2.79 0.04 8.74
C LEU A 21 2.32 1.12 9.71
N ASP A 22 3.17 2.10 10.02
CA ASP A 22 2.81 3.21 10.90
C ASP A 22 1.71 4.09 10.29
N LYS A 23 1.79 4.36 8.98
CA LYS A 23 0.78 5.16 8.25
C LYS A 23 -0.59 4.51 8.25
N TYR A 24 -0.66 3.18 8.12
CA TYR A 24 -1.92 2.45 7.97
C TYR A 24 -2.44 1.81 9.27
N SER A 25 -1.63 1.77 10.32
CA SER A 25 -2.02 1.25 11.64
C SER A 25 -3.33 1.86 12.18
N PRO A 26 -3.62 3.18 12.03
CA PRO A 26 -4.87 3.74 12.54
C PRO A 26 -6.13 3.16 11.90
N TYR A 27 -6.05 2.63 10.69
CA TYR A 27 -7.20 2.01 10.01
C TYR A 27 -7.44 0.55 10.43
N ALA A 28 -6.58 -0.02 11.29
CA ALA A 28 -6.79 -1.32 11.91
C ALA A 28 -7.78 -1.26 13.09
N GLU A 29 -7.98 -0.07 13.66
CA GLU A 29 -8.92 0.20 14.74
C GLU A 29 -10.39 0.14 14.28
N GLU A 30 -11.31 -0.07 15.22
CA GLU A 30 -12.75 -0.02 14.92
C GLU A 30 -13.21 1.38 14.55
N THR A 31 -13.85 1.52 13.39
CA THR A 31 -14.55 2.73 13.00
C THR A 31 -15.94 2.74 13.64
N ASN A 32 -16.05 3.40 14.80
CA ASN A 32 -17.32 3.83 15.37
C ASN A 32 -17.67 5.19 14.77
N SER A 33 -18.34 5.16 13.63
CA SER A 33 -18.81 6.38 12.97
C SER A 33 -19.97 6.97 13.77
N GLU A 34 -19.74 8.15 14.37
CA GLU A 34 -20.74 8.93 15.08
C GLU A 34 -21.22 10.06 14.16
N GLY A 35 -22.46 9.98 13.69
CA GLY A 35 -22.99 10.97 12.74
C GLY A 35 -24.31 10.53 12.11
N ASP A 36 -24.89 11.40 11.26
CA ASP A 36 -26.05 11.04 10.47
C ASP A 36 -25.70 10.00 9.38
N ASP A 37 -26.71 9.33 8.82
CA ASP A 37 -26.49 8.25 7.84
C ASP A 37 -25.61 8.70 6.65
N ARG A 38 -25.60 9.99 6.27
CA ARG A 38 -24.79 10.52 5.17
C ARG A 38 -23.33 10.69 5.56
N THR A 39 -23.05 11.28 6.73
CA THR A 39 -21.69 11.35 7.26
C THR A 39 -21.09 9.95 7.39
N GLN A 40 -21.84 9.00 7.95
CA GLN A 40 -21.39 7.61 8.07
C GLN A 40 -21.09 6.98 6.70
N TYR A 41 -21.94 7.24 5.70
CA TYR A 41 -21.74 6.72 4.35
C TYR A 41 -20.44 7.23 3.71
N GLU A 42 -20.15 8.52 3.85
CA GLU A 42 -18.93 9.14 3.32
C GLU A 42 -17.68 8.63 4.04
N GLU A 43 -17.74 8.46 5.37
CA GLU A 43 -16.67 7.89 6.18
C GLU A 43 -16.36 6.44 5.81
N TYR A 44 -17.38 5.56 5.72
CA TYR A 44 -17.16 4.17 5.31
C TYR A 44 -16.68 4.06 3.86
N THR A 45 -17.12 4.96 2.96
CA THR A 45 -16.64 4.99 1.57
C THR A 45 -15.15 5.31 1.54
N THR A 46 -14.75 6.32 2.32
CA THR A 46 -13.35 6.74 2.44
C THR A 46 -12.50 5.64 3.08
N ALA A 47 -12.98 5.02 4.16
CA ALA A 47 -12.32 3.91 4.82
C ALA A 47 -12.11 2.72 3.87
N VAL A 48 -13.13 2.32 3.10
CA VAL A 48 -13.00 1.23 2.12
C VAL A 48 -11.87 1.50 1.12
N ASN A 49 -11.80 2.71 0.58
CA ASN A 49 -10.78 3.08 -0.40
C ASN A 49 -9.38 3.08 0.23
N LEU A 50 -9.22 3.75 1.37
CA LEU A 50 -7.92 3.87 2.04
C LEU A 50 -7.39 2.53 2.55
N ILE A 51 -8.26 1.69 3.11
CA ILE A 51 -7.90 0.36 3.59
C ILE A 51 -7.52 -0.56 2.41
N ALA A 52 -8.30 -0.57 1.33
CA ALA A 52 -8.01 -1.39 0.15
C ALA A 52 -6.67 -1.02 -0.50
N ASP A 53 -6.40 0.27 -0.67
CA ASP A 53 -5.14 0.75 -1.21
C ASP A 53 -3.98 0.49 -0.25
N GLY A 54 -4.20 0.67 1.06
CA GLY A 54 -3.22 0.37 2.10
C GLY A 54 -2.77 -1.09 2.11
N ILE A 55 -3.72 -2.03 2.07
CA ILE A 55 -3.43 -3.46 1.96
C ILE A 55 -2.57 -3.74 0.75
N LYS A 56 -2.91 -3.17 -0.42
CA LYS A 56 -2.16 -3.38 -1.66
C LYS A 56 -0.72 -2.90 -1.55
N ILE A 57 -0.49 -1.70 -1.03
CA ILE A 57 0.84 -1.11 -0.93
C ILE A 57 1.68 -1.83 0.15
N ILE A 58 1.09 -2.19 1.30
CA ILE A 58 1.78 -2.96 2.34
C ILE A 58 2.19 -4.35 1.81
N LYS A 59 1.28 -5.07 1.11
CA LYS A 59 1.61 -6.35 0.46
C LYS A 59 2.78 -6.21 -0.50
N SER A 60 2.72 -5.22 -1.41
CA SER A 60 3.79 -4.99 -2.38
C SER A 60 5.15 -4.66 -1.73
N SER A 61 5.15 -3.86 -0.65
CA SER A 61 6.38 -3.52 0.08
C SER A 61 6.93 -4.70 0.86
N ARG A 62 6.07 -5.51 1.49
CA ARG A 62 6.45 -6.75 2.17
C ARG A 62 7.05 -7.74 1.20
N ASP A 63 6.41 -7.97 0.05
CA ASP A 63 6.88 -8.94 -0.95
C ASP A 63 8.23 -8.52 -1.55
N SER A 64 8.45 -7.22 -1.69
CA SER A 64 9.74 -6.66 -2.12
C SER A 64 10.83 -6.90 -1.07
N LEU A 65 10.53 -6.73 0.22
CA LEU A 65 11.46 -7.03 1.31
C LEU A 65 11.76 -8.54 1.40
N GLN A 66 10.72 -9.37 1.34
CA GLN A 66 10.84 -10.82 1.34
C GLN A 66 11.74 -11.30 0.19
N SER A 67 11.57 -10.76 -1.02
CA SER A 67 12.43 -11.11 -2.16
C SER A 67 13.91 -10.79 -1.94
N LEU A 68 14.23 -9.73 -1.19
CA LEU A 68 15.62 -9.42 -0.82
C LEU A 68 16.16 -10.40 0.22
N VAL A 69 15.32 -10.79 1.19
CA VAL A 69 15.65 -11.81 2.20
C VAL A 69 15.86 -13.17 1.55
N ASP A 70 14.98 -13.58 0.63
CA ASP A 70 15.11 -14.86 -0.09
C ASP A 70 16.41 -14.93 -0.91
N LYS A 71 16.86 -13.80 -1.48
CA LYS A 71 18.15 -13.72 -2.18
C LYS A 71 19.33 -13.86 -1.22
N LEU A 72 19.25 -13.23 -0.05
CA LEU A 72 20.25 -13.34 1.01
C LEU A 72 20.37 -14.80 1.50
N GLU A 73 19.24 -15.45 1.76
CA GLU A 73 19.19 -16.86 2.17
C GLU A 73 19.75 -17.80 1.10
N LYS A 74 19.43 -17.55 -0.17
CA LYS A 74 20.00 -18.33 -1.28
C LYS A 74 21.52 -18.22 -1.37
N GLU A 75 22.07 -17.01 -1.26
CA GLU A 75 23.51 -16.80 -1.27
C GLU A 75 24.19 -17.48 -0.06
N PHE A 76 23.52 -17.51 1.08
CA PHE A 76 23.97 -18.27 2.24
C PHE A 76 24.01 -19.78 1.98
N ASP A 77 22.96 -20.36 1.40
CA ASP A 77 22.94 -21.79 1.08
C ASP A 77 24.05 -22.17 0.08
N GLU A 78 24.30 -21.30 -0.91
CA GLU A 78 25.42 -21.45 -1.84
C GLU A 78 26.77 -21.37 -1.13
N ALA A 79 26.95 -20.45 -0.18
CA ALA A 79 28.19 -20.31 0.58
C ALA A 79 28.44 -21.46 1.58
N LYS A 80 27.37 -21.93 2.23
CA LYS A 80 27.36 -23.09 3.12
C LYS A 80 27.84 -24.35 2.41
N SER A 81 27.43 -24.55 1.15
CA SER A 81 27.92 -25.67 0.32
C SER A 81 29.43 -25.65 0.08
N ARG A 82 30.10 -24.51 0.30
CA ARG A 82 31.54 -24.28 0.06
C ARG A 82 32.38 -24.21 1.35
N GLY A 83 31.79 -24.44 2.53
CA GLY A 83 32.50 -24.59 3.81
C GLY A 83 32.58 -23.36 4.72
N ASN A 84 32.08 -22.19 4.30
CA ASN A 84 32.17 -20.95 5.09
C ASN A 84 30.89 -20.66 5.90
N LYS A 85 30.42 -21.61 6.71
CA LYS A 85 29.06 -21.55 7.30
C LYS A 85 28.90 -20.54 8.44
N LYS A 86 29.90 -20.37 9.31
CA LYS A 86 29.75 -19.62 10.57
C LYS A 86 29.69 -18.11 10.35
N ASP A 87 30.56 -17.58 9.51
CA ASP A 87 30.65 -16.14 9.26
C ASP A 87 29.38 -15.60 8.57
N PHE A 88 28.78 -16.39 7.67
CA PHE A 88 27.55 -15.97 7.00
C PHE A 88 26.31 -15.97 7.89
N ILE A 89 26.21 -16.88 8.87
CA ILE A 89 25.10 -16.87 9.83
C ILE A 89 25.16 -15.58 10.65
N ASN A 90 26.34 -15.24 11.16
CA ASN A 90 26.55 -14.00 11.91
C ASN A 90 26.20 -12.78 11.05
N ASP A 91 26.62 -12.74 9.78
CA ASP A 91 26.29 -11.64 8.87
C ASP A 91 24.76 -11.49 8.66
N ILE A 92 24.01 -12.59 8.53
CA ILE A 92 22.54 -12.53 8.38
C ILE A 92 21.89 -12.04 9.68
N GLU A 93 22.30 -12.59 10.83
CA GLU A 93 21.80 -12.19 12.14
C GLU A 93 22.10 -10.70 12.41
N ASP A 94 23.28 -10.22 12.01
CA ASP A 94 23.66 -8.81 12.11
C ASP A 94 22.75 -7.94 11.23
N ILE A 95 22.51 -8.32 9.97
CA ILE A 95 21.60 -7.59 9.08
C ILE A 95 20.18 -7.56 9.65
N ASP A 96 19.66 -8.67 10.17
CA ASP A 96 18.31 -8.70 10.77
C ASP A 96 18.26 -7.92 12.08
N SER A 97 19.32 -7.98 12.90
CA SER A 97 19.38 -7.24 14.16
C SER A 97 19.25 -5.73 13.94
N GLU A 98 19.82 -5.22 12.85
CA GLU A 98 19.81 -3.81 12.47
C GLU A 98 18.54 -3.40 11.71
N CYS A 99 18.12 -4.22 10.74
CA CYS A 99 17.00 -3.88 9.87
C CYS A 99 15.65 -4.31 10.45
N LYS A 100 15.64 -5.29 11.36
CA LYS A 100 14.47 -6.02 11.87
C LYS A 100 13.54 -6.44 10.73
N PHE A 101 14.10 -7.04 9.68
CA PHE A 101 13.31 -7.39 8.51
C PHE A 101 12.31 -8.52 8.84
N THR A 102 12.72 -9.49 9.67
CA THR A 102 11.85 -10.59 10.11
C THR A 102 10.62 -10.07 10.85
N GLU A 103 10.85 -9.20 11.84
CA GLU A 103 9.79 -8.56 12.64
C GLU A 103 8.84 -7.75 11.76
N LYS A 104 9.38 -6.96 10.83
CA LYS A 104 8.56 -6.10 9.96
C LYS A 104 7.71 -6.90 8.98
N ILE A 105 8.23 -8.01 8.45
CA ILE A 105 7.45 -8.93 7.60
C ILE A 105 6.30 -9.55 8.41
N ALA A 106 6.58 -10.02 9.63
CA ALA A 106 5.57 -10.57 10.52
C ALA A 106 4.46 -9.55 10.83
N ARG A 107 4.84 -8.34 11.29
CA ARG A 107 3.91 -7.26 11.59
C ARG A 107 3.09 -6.82 10.36
N ALA A 108 3.68 -6.87 9.16
CA ALA A 108 2.95 -6.60 7.93
C ALA A 108 1.83 -7.61 7.69
N ASN A 109 2.08 -8.90 7.92
CA ASN A 109 1.05 -9.93 7.79
C ASN A 109 -0.09 -9.73 8.80
N GLU A 110 0.24 -9.41 10.05
CA GLU A 110 -0.75 -9.12 11.10
C GLU A 110 -1.63 -7.92 10.72
N ILE A 111 -1.02 -6.79 10.36
CA ILE A 111 -1.76 -5.59 9.95
C ILE A 111 -2.61 -5.85 8.71
N ILE A 112 -2.10 -6.57 7.70
CA ILE A 112 -2.89 -6.93 6.51
C ILE A 112 -4.15 -7.69 6.91
N TYR A 113 -4.02 -8.68 7.81
CA TYR A 113 -5.17 -9.49 8.25
C TYR A 113 -6.24 -8.63 8.94
N VAL A 114 -5.83 -7.74 9.84
CA VAL A 114 -6.75 -6.83 10.54
C VAL A 114 -7.40 -5.85 9.56
N LEU A 115 -6.62 -5.27 8.66
CA LEU A 115 -7.14 -4.37 7.62
C LEU A 115 -8.15 -5.08 6.69
N GLU A 116 -7.92 -6.35 6.34
CA GLU A 116 -8.88 -7.13 5.54
C GLU A 116 -10.21 -7.36 6.27
N ALA A 117 -10.17 -7.60 7.59
CA ALA A 117 -11.37 -7.69 8.42
C ALA A 117 -12.13 -6.35 8.43
N ARG A 118 -11.43 -5.23 8.67
CA ARG A 118 -12.03 -3.88 8.68
C ARG A 118 -12.59 -3.46 7.32
N LEU A 119 -11.92 -3.84 6.24
CA LEU A 119 -12.42 -3.63 4.87
C LEU A 119 -13.73 -4.37 4.66
N THR A 120 -13.82 -5.62 5.13
CA THR A 120 -15.02 -6.44 5.02
C THR A 120 -16.18 -5.85 5.82
N GLU A 121 -15.92 -5.43 7.05
CA GLU A 121 -16.92 -4.73 7.88
C GLU A 121 -17.46 -3.48 7.20
N SER A 122 -16.56 -2.62 6.72
CA SER A 122 -16.93 -1.35 6.05
C SER A 122 -17.74 -1.60 4.77
N ARG A 123 -17.35 -2.59 3.97
CA ARG A 123 -18.08 -3.02 2.76
C ARG A 123 -19.47 -3.59 3.08
N ASN A 124 -19.66 -4.20 4.25
CA ASN A 124 -20.97 -4.72 4.66
C ASN A 124 -21.91 -3.62 5.18
N LYS A 125 -21.38 -2.53 5.73
CA LYS A 125 -22.16 -1.39 6.24
C LYS A 125 -22.60 -0.44 5.13
N LEU A 126 -21.76 -0.23 4.11
CA LEU A 126 -22.02 0.70 3.00
C LEU A 126 -23.36 0.47 2.26
N PRO A 127 -23.73 -0.75 1.84
CA PRO A 127 -24.98 -0.98 1.12
C PRO A 127 -26.22 -0.63 1.94
N LYS A 128 -26.17 -0.87 3.26
CA LYS A 128 -27.28 -0.55 4.17
C LYS A 128 -27.49 0.97 4.25
N LEU A 129 -26.40 1.73 4.37
CA LEU A 129 -26.44 3.19 4.38
C LEU A 129 -26.85 3.77 3.02
N ALA A 130 -26.32 3.23 1.92
CA ALA A 130 -26.71 3.62 0.56
C ALA A 130 -28.22 3.47 0.35
N GLN A 131 -28.80 2.35 0.78
CA GLN A 131 -30.23 2.09 0.66
C GLN A 131 -31.06 3.10 1.45
N LYS A 132 -30.69 3.38 2.71
CA LYS A 132 -31.38 4.38 3.54
C LYS A 132 -31.37 5.78 2.91
N LEU A 133 -30.25 6.13 2.27
CA LEU A 133 -30.06 7.43 1.62
C LEU A 133 -30.63 7.47 0.18
N GLY A 134 -31.21 6.39 -0.33
CA GLY A 134 -31.68 6.28 -1.71
C GLY A 134 -30.55 6.34 -2.76
N ILE A 135 -29.30 6.11 -2.36
CA ILE A 135 -28.13 6.09 -3.25
C ILE A 135 -28.12 4.76 -4.00
N ASN A 136 -28.18 4.83 -5.33
CA ASN A 136 -28.02 3.64 -6.16
C ASN A 136 -26.51 3.33 -6.35
N PRO A 137 -26.00 2.22 -5.78
CA PRO A 137 -24.56 1.93 -5.78
C PRO A 137 -23.96 1.74 -7.18
N ARG A 138 -24.79 1.45 -8.21
CA ARG A 138 -24.32 1.34 -9.60
C ARG A 138 -24.00 2.69 -10.27
N LYS A 139 -24.47 3.82 -9.76
CA LYS A 139 -24.20 5.15 -10.34
C LYS A 139 -22.97 5.84 -9.72
N SER A 140 -22.58 5.48 -8.50
CA SER A 140 -21.46 6.11 -7.78
C SER A 140 -20.08 5.67 -8.30
N GLU A 141 -19.91 4.41 -8.73
CA GLU A 141 -18.64 3.95 -9.33
C GLU A 141 -18.31 4.69 -10.65
N VAL A 142 -19.32 5.07 -11.42
CA VAL A 142 -19.15 5.80 -12.69
C VAL A 142 -18.78 7.27 -12.42
N ALA A 143 -19.30 7.87 -11.35
CA ALA A 143 -18.96 9.23 -10.96
C ALA A 143 -17.51 9.37 -10.44
N GLN A 144 -17.02 8.41 -9.64
CA GLN A 144 -15.63 8.40 -9.15
C GLN A 144 -14.60 8.21 -10.27
N ARG A 145 -14.92 7.46 -11.33
CA ARG A 145 -14.05 7.31 -12.51
C ARG A 145 -14.03 8.54 -13.42
N ASN A 146 -15.13 9.29 -13.48
CA ASN A 146 -15.26 10.44 -14.38
C ASN A 146 -14.87 11.78 -13.73
N GLY A 147 -14.74 11.85 -12.40
CA GLY A 147 -14.30 13.05 -11.68
C GLY A 147 -12.81 13.39 -11.84
N ALA A 148 -11.98 12.44 -12.32
CA ALA A 148 -10.56 12.66 -12.55
C ALA A 148 -10.23 13.20 -13.97
N LYS A 149 -11.24 13.54 -14.78
CA LYS A 149 -11.05 13.89 -16.20
C LYS A 149 -11.69 15.20 -16.63
N LYS A 150 -11.88 16.13 -15.70
CA LYS A 150 -12.27 17.51 -16.01
C LYS A 150 -11.45 18.47 -15.18
N ASP A 151 -10.26 18.77 -15.66
CA ASP A 151 -9.62 20.10 -15.58
C ASP A 151 -8.34 20.03 -16.41
N ASP A 152 -8.49 20.34 -17.70
CA ASP A 152 -7.47 21.02 -18.52
C ASP A 152 -8.01 21.18 -19.94
N THR A 153 -8.92 22.13 -20.13
CA THR A 153 -9.05 22.79 -21.42
C THR A 153 -9.59 24.19 -21.20
N ASN A 154 -8.68 25.15 -21.19
CA ASN A 154 -8.83 26.59 -21.43
C ASN A 154 -7.40 27.15 -21.22
N ASN A 155 -6.73 27.90 -22.08
CA ASN A 155 -7.16 28.80 -23.13
C ASN A 155 -5.89 29.20 -23.90
N ALA A 156 -5.87 29.17 -25.23
CA ALA A 156 -4.84 29.83 -26.01
C ALA A 156 -5.45 30.27 -27.34
N SER A 157 -5.99 31.48 -27.33
CA SER A 157 -6.27 32.28 -28.50
C SER A 157 -4.98 32.56 -29.27
N THR A 158 -4.94 32.26 -30.56
CA THR A 158 -4.01 32.91 -31.48
C THR A 158 -4.64 33.04 -32.86
N GLU A 159 -4.94 34.30 -33.15
CA GLU A 159 -5.10 35.02 -34.43
C GLU A 159 -4.93 34.25 -35.76
N GLU A 160 -5.95 34.40 -36.63
CA GLU A 160 -5.86 34.21 -38.08
C GLU A 160 -4.93 35.27 -38.71
N PRO A 161 -4.23 34.93 -39.80
CA PRO A 161 -3.97 35.90 -40.85
C PRO A 161 -4.68 35.49 -42.15
N GLU A 162 -5.50 36.42 -42.65
CA GLU A 162 -5.90 36.52 -44.05
C GLU A 162 -4.66 36.52 -44.95
N ILE A 163 -4.68 35.72 -46.02
CA ILE A 163 -3.84 35.95 -47.19
C ILE A 163 -4.71 35.81 -48.43
N ASP A 164 -5.01 36.96 -49.03
CA ASP A 164 -5.54 37.16 -50.38
C ASP A 164 -4.62 36.54 -51.44
N GLY A 165 -5.22 36.12 -52.57
CA GLY A 165 -4.53 36.19 -53.86
C GLY A 165 -4.94 35.14 -54.88
N ASP A 166 -5.62 35.61 -55.93
CA ASP A 166 -5.78 35.03 -57.27
C ASP A 166 -4.51 34.36 -57.85
#